data_AF-A0A944BNU5-F1
#
_entry.id   AF-A0A944BNU5-F1
#
_cell.length_a   1.000
_cell.length_b   1.000
_cell.length_c   1.000
_cell.angle_alpha   90.00
_cell.angle_beta   90.00
_cell.angle_gamma   90.00
#
_symmetry.space_group_name_H-M   'P 1'
#
loop_
_entity.id
_entity.type
_entity.pdbx_description
1 polymer ?
#
loop_
_entity_poly.entity_id
_entity_poly.type
_entity_poly.pdbx_seq_one_letter_code
_entity_poly.pdbx_strand_id
1 'polypeptide(L)'
;MFGKWIERVKRNGKNSADAGLLGQYLDAVCAKYVDRYKEMIGLDDKRPGTYDSALDVDALDVLAQLVMAEMGIPNADLAAARAYLSILIENEHLPLQNQLNADELGALRDLLFSYFGGSDAVNDRGAEVLELIEHKFTSGCFSQAKILLQIFETNHETRQNNERNLYYEEMIMRIDGVRSANVSGISKELVDAACADDAPDEAILAAFDACASNANIHFDLFLRDLNEEARWKDAIAPLSQNVQNYILEYVPVVRWRQLGTLKEPLINQINRHMVFESLRRYVQQKLRMCYFILLASGITGYEWFIYAFTNWSRDIFNVDVREIFPVLHRLALVDGMCLQEVLDVTLERYYGPAMNDIVLDAYELDKAFRESVRFILQTDMSMFPMGYYNFGDFLLDRILPFPYEDPYFACRLHLLM
;
A
#
# COMPACT_ATOMS: atom_id res chain seq x y z
N MET A 1 30.22 6.83 -7.19
CA MET A 1 29.61 5.56 -7.65
C MET A 1 28.11 5.69 -7.86
N PHE A 2 27.36 6.37 -6.98
CA PHE A 2 25.93 6.69 -7.12
C PHE A 2 25.53 7.37 -8.45
N GLY A 3 26.26 8.39 -8.92
CA GLY A 3 25.92 9.07 -10.18
C GLY A 3 25.97 8.19 -11.44
N LYS A 4 26.88 7.20 -11.48
CA LYS A 4 26.95 6.21 -12.57
C LYS A 4 25.87 5.12 -12.43
N TRP A 5 25.40 4.87 -11.21
CA TRP A 5 24.32 3.93 -10.93
C TRP A 5 22.95 4.52 -11.32
N ILE A 6 22.68 5.79 -10.98
CA ILE A 6 21.50 6.53 -11.47
C ILE A 6 21.46 6.54 -13.01
N GLU A 7 22.60 6.74 -13.68
CA GLU A 7 22.66 6.64 -15.15
C GLU A 7 22.39 5.22 -15.69
N ARG A 8 22.76 4.16 -14.94
CA ARG A 8 22.55 2.76 -15.34
C ARG A 8 21.09 2.34 -15.16
N VAL A 9 20.47 2.75 -14.06
CA VAL A 9 19.04 2.61 -13.79
C VAL A 9 18.23 3.39 -14.83
N LYS A 10 18.62 4.64 -15.15
CA LYS A 10 18.00 5.42 -16.24
C LYS A 10 18.18 4.81 -17.63
N ARG A 11 19.28 4.09 -17.89
CA ARG A 11 19.53 3.42 -19.19
C ARG A 11 18.77 2.10 -19.35
N ASN A 12 18.63 1.31 -18.28
CA ASN A 12 17.89 0.04 -18.31
C ASN A 12 16.38 0.23 -18.04
N GLY A 13 15.98 1.29 -17.33
CA GLY A 13 14.60 1.68 -17.03
C GLY A 13 13.86 2.35 -18.18
N LYS A 14 14.36 2.29 -19.42
CA LYS A 14 13.64 2.80 -20.60
C LYS A 14 12.33 2.06 -20.91
N ASN A 15 11.99 0.99 -20.18
CA ASN A 15 10.80 0.19 -20.42
C ASN A 15 9.67 0.31 -19.38
N SER A 16 9.79 1.10 -18.31
CA SER A 16 8.60 1.47 -17.51
C SER A 16 8.83 2.76 -16.73
N ALA A 17 8.22 3.87 -17.17
CA ALA A 17 8.21 5.13 -16.42
C ALA A 17 7.47 5.01 -15.07
N ASP A 18 6.81 3.87 -14.85
CA ASP A 18 5.88 3.62 -13.75
C ASP A 18 6.41 2.64 -12.69
N ALA A 19 7.66 2.16 -12.78
CA ALA A 19 8.23 1.26 -11.76
C ALA A 19 8.92 2.03 -10.62
N GLY A 20 8.54 1.71 -9.38
CA GLY A 20 9.23 2.12 -8.16
C GLY A 20 10.62 1.50 -8.07
N LEU A 21 11.39 1.89 -7.05
CA LEU A 21 12.81 1.52 -6.97
C LEU A 21 13.01 0.00 -6.84
N LEU A 22 12.14 -0.69 -6.09
CA LEU A 22 12.17 -2.14 -6.00
C LEU A 22 11.85 -2.76 -7.36
N GLY A 23 10.80 -2.28 -8.04
CA GLY A 23 10.45 -2.72 -9.39
C GLY A 23 11.62 -2.60 -10.38
N GLN A 24 12.42 -1.54 -10.29
CA GLN A 24 13.62 -1.35 -11.12
C GLN A 24 14.74 -2.35 -10.80
N TYR A 25 15.01 -2.62 -9.51
CA TYR A 25 15.98 -3.65 -9.12
C TYR A 25 15.52 -5.03 -9.57
N LEU A 26 14.25 -5.31 -9.35
CA LEU A 26 13.59 -6.56 -9.69
C LEU A 26 13.58 -6.79 -11.22
N ASP A 27 13.32 -5.77 -12.04
CA ASP A 27 13.45 -5.88 -13.49
C ASP A 27 14.89 -6.17 -13.93
N ALA A 28 15.89 -5.60 -13.25
CA ALA A 28 17.30 -5.89 -13.48
C ALA A 28 17.70 -7.31 -13.03
N VAL A 29 17.12 -7.80 -11.93
CA VAL A 29 17.19 -9.20 -11.48
C VAL A 29 16.61 -10.09 -12.59
N CYS A 30 15.36 -9.87 -13.01
CA CYS A 30 14.72 -10.64 -14.09
C CYS A 30 15.60 -10.77 -15.34
N ALA A 31 16.26 -9.68 -15.76
CA ALA A 31 17.11 -9.68 -16.95
C ALA A 31 18.40 -10.54 -16.82
N LYS A 32 18.82 -10.89 -15.59
CA LYS A 32 20.11 -11.54 -15.30
C LYS A 32 20.01 -12.91 -14.64
N TYR A 33 18.83 -13.33 -14.18
CA TYR A 33 18.73 -14.39 -13.18
C TYR A 33 18.66 -15.85 -13.65
N VAL A 34 18.83 -16.12 -14.94
CA VAL A 34 19.01 -17.50 -15.42
C VAL A 34 20.40 -18.06 -15.06
N ASP A 35 21.43 -17.21 -15.01
CA ASP A 35 22.82 -17.65 -14.83
C ASP A 35 23.25 -17.65 -13.36
N ARG A 36 22.81 -16.65 -12.58
CA ARG A 36 23.25 -16.44 -11.20
C ARG A 36 22.59 -17.38 -10.19
N TYR A 37 21.35 -17.80 -10.44
CA TYR A 37 20.69 -18.83 -9.62
C TYR A 37 21.39 -20.18 -9.78
N LYS A 38 21.77 -20.58 -11.01
CA LYS A 38 22.53 -21.82 -11.26
C LYS A 38 23.86 -21.85 -10.51
N GLU A 39 24.57 -20.72 -10.46
CA GLU A 39 25.78 -20.56 -9.66
C GLU A 39 25.50 -20.65 -8.14
N MET A 40 24.45 -19.98 -7.66
CA MET A 40 24.10 -19.93 -6.22
C MET A 40 23.63 -21.28 -5.64
N ILE A 41 22.83 -22.05 -6.38
CA ILE A 41 22.38 -23.38 -5.92
C ILE A 41 23.35 -24.51 -6.28
N GLY A 42 24.55 -24.18 -6.76
CA GLY A 42 25.58 -25.17 -7.09
C GLY A 42 25.14 -26.15 -8.18
N LEU A 43 24.28 -25.72 -9.11
CA LEU A 43 23.94 -26.48 -10.32
C LEU A 43 25.09 -26.39 -11.31
N ASP A 44 26.21 -27.03 -10.95
CA ASP A 44 27.16 -27.53 -11.93
C ASP A 44 26.40 -28.58 -12.78
N ASP A 45 26.63 -28.61 -14.10
CA ASP A 45 25.94 -29.40 -15.14
C ASP A 45 25.96 -30.95 -14.98
N LYS A 46 26.05 -31.47 -13.75
CA LYS A 46 26.19 -32.89 -13.44
C LYS A 46 24.94 -33.45 -12.78
N ARG A 47 24.05 -33.91 -13.68
CA ARG A 47 22.97 -34.91 -13.55
C ARG A 47 21.57 -34.38 -13.19
N PRO A 48 20.56 -34.66 -14.03
CA PRO A 48 19.16 -34.56 -13.64
C PRO A 48 18.81 -35.78 -12.80
N GLY A 49 18.85 -35.63 -11.48
CA GLY A 49 18.51 -36.70 -10.56
C GLY A 49 18.34 -36.18 -9.14
N THR A 50 17.09 -36.22 -8.66
CA THR A 50 16.70 -36.22 -7.25
C THR A 50 17.25 -35.08 -6.39
N TYR A 51 16.61 -33.91 -6.46
CA TYR A 51 16.67 -32.89 -5.40
C TYR A 51 15.26 -32.64 -4.86
N ASP A 52 14.69 -33.67 -4.25
CA ASP A 52 13.35 -33.63 -3.62
C ASP A 52 13.42 -33.36 -2.10
N SER A 53 14.57 -32.92 -1.54
CA SER A 53 14.69 -32.81 -0.08
C SER A 53 15.77 -31.85 0.48
N ALA A 54 16.26 -30.85 -0.27
CA ALA A 54 17.35 -29.99 0.23
C ALA A 54 17.32 -28.52 -0.21
N LEU A 55 16.15 -27.87 -0.21
CA LEU A 55 16.06 -26.41 -0.30
C LEU A 55 15.19 -25.89 0.85
N ASP A 56 15.74 -25.95 2.06
CA ASP A 56 15.31 -25.20 3.25
C ASP A 56 15.81 -23.73 3.16
N VAL A 57 16.05 -23.24 1.95
CA VAL A 57 16.43 -21.85 1.69
C VAL A 57 15.13 -21.08 1.53
N ASP A 58 14.83 -20.22 2.50
CA ASP A 58 13.69 -19.31 2.43
C ASP A 58 13.81 -18.53 1.13
N ALA A 59 12.81 -18.59 0.25
CA ALA A 59 12.89 -17.90 -1.04
C ALA A 59 12.93 -16.37 -0.87
N LEU A 60 12.59 -15.84 0.31
CA LEU A 60 12.87 -14.47 0.71
C LEU A 60 14.39 -14.22 0.82
N ASP A 61 15.18 -15.22 1.24
CA ASP A 61 16.65 -15.15 1.29
C ASP A 61 17.24 -15.07 -0.09
N VAL A 62 16.73 -15.94 -0.96
CA VAL A 62 17.13 -15.94 -2.34
C VAL A 62 16.85 -14.55 -2.88
N LEU A 63 15.59 -14.09 -2.85
CA LEU A 63 15.19 -12.78 -3.37
C LEU A 63 16.01 -11.63 -2.76
N ALA A 64 16.22 -11.63 -1.45
CA ALA A 64 17.00 -10.60 -0.76
C ALA A 64 18.45 -10.59 -1.24
N GLN A 65 19.10 -11.75 -1.31
CA GLN A 65 20.45 -11.87 -1.86
C GLN A 65 20.50 -11.42 -3.31
N LEU A 66 19.47 -11.74 -4.12
CA LEU A 66 19.42 -11.34 -5.52
C LEU A 66 19.40 -9.82 -5.68
N VAL A 67 18.52 -9.17 -4.93
CA VAL A 67 18.38 -7.72 -4.92
C VAL A 67 19.68 -7.07 -4.43
N MET A 68 20.28 -7.56 -3.34
CA MET A 68 21.56 -7.02 -2.84
C MET A 68 22.68 -7.17 -3.88
N ALA A 69 22.73 -8.30 -4.56
CA ALA A 69 23.72 -8.57 -5.58
C ALA A 69 23.55 -7.70 -6.83
N GLU A 70 22.32 -7.30 -7.17
CA GLU A 70 22.02 -6.29 -8.20
C GLU A 70 22.37 -4.87 -7.75
N MET A 71 22.23 -4.58 -6.47
CA MET A 71 22.69 -3.33 -5.85
C MET A 71 24.22 -3.24 -5.73
N GLY A 72 24.95 -4.29 -6.08
CA GLY A 72 26.42 -4.33 -6.04
C GLY A 72 27.00 -4.79 -4.70
N ILE A 73 26.21 -5.48 -3.87
CA ILE A 73 26.59 -6.01 -2.56
C ILE A 73 26.43 -7.55 -2.56
N PRO A 74 27.27 -8.30 -3.30
CA PRO A 74 27.02 -9.72 -3.60
C PRO A 74 27.21 -10.70 -2.43
N ASN A 75 27.52 -10.24 -1.21
CA ASN A 75 27.63 -11.05 0.00
C ASN A 75 27.10 -10.27 1.21
N ALA A 76 25.96 -9.62 1.02
CA ALA A 76 25.28 -8.90 2.09
C ALA A 76 25.00 -9.83 3.29
N ASP A 77 25.08 -9.27 4.50
CA ASP A 77 24.51 -9.93 5.67
C ASP A 77 23.03 -10.25 5.38
N LEU A 78 22.63 -11.49 5.62
CA LEU A 78 21.32 -11.98 5.20
C LEU A 78 20.19 -11.31 6.00
N ALA A 79 20.40 -11.05 7.30
CA ALA A 79 19.40 -10.36 8.11
C ALA A 79 19.21 -8.91 7.65
N ALA A 80 20.31 -8.20 7.38
CA ALA A 80 20.26 -6.86 6.77
C ALA A 80 19.55 -6.87 5.41
N ALA A 81 19.86 -7.86 4.57
CA ALA A 81 19.26 -8.00 3.24
C ALA A 81 17.75 -8.24 3.31
N ARG A 82 17.29 -9.13 4.21
CA ARG A 82 15.87 -9.41 4.46
C ARG A 82 15.13 -8.17 4.98
N ALA A 83 15.69 -7.49 5.97
CA ALA A 83 15.11 -6.29 6.54
C ALA A 83 14.96 -5.21 5.45
N TYR A 84 16.01 -4.98 4.67
CA TYR A 84 15.98 -4.01 3.59
C TYR A 84 15.03 -4.39 2.46
N LEU A 85 14.94 -5.67 2.07
CA LEU A 85 13.95 -6.14 1.09
C LEU A 85 12.52 -5.88 1.58
N SER A 86 12.24 -6.12 2.86
CA SER A 86 10.92 -5.88 3.44
C SER A 86 10.53 -4.40 3.34
N ILE A 87 11.46 -3.50 3.65
CA ILE A 87 11.28 -2.04 3.49
C ILE A 87 11.03 -1.65 2.03
N LEU A 88 11.76 -2.27 1.10
CA LEU A 88 11.54 -2.03 -0.33
C LEU A 88 10.14 -2.47 -0.78
N ILE A 89 9.64 -3.60 -0.29
CA ILE A 89 8.29 -4.10 -0.60
C ILE A 89 7.22 -3.16 -0.02
N GLU A 90 7.36 -2.78 1.26
CA GLU A 90 6.46 -1.83 1.92
C GLU A 90 6.44 -0.46 1.24
N ASN A 91 7.61 0.01 0.78
CA ASN A 91 7.70 1.24 0.01
C ASN A 91 7.02 1.11 -1.35
N GLU A 92 7.18 -0.02 -2.04
CA GLU A 92 6.57 -0.27 -3.33
C GLU A 92 5.04 -0.35 -3.24
N HIS A 93 4.47 -0.71 -2.08
CA HIS A 93 3.03 -0.70 -1.83
C HIS A 93 2.42 0.71 -1.91
N LEU A 94 3.18 1.78 -1.67
CA LEU A 94 2.70 3.16 -1.69
C LEU A 94 2.50 3.69 -3.12
N PRO A 95 1.61 4.70 -3.32
CA PRO A 95 1.55 5.43 -4.59
C PRO A 95 2.94 5.95 -4.96
N LEU A 96 3.30 5.94 -6.25
CA LEU A 96 4.68 6.18 -6.72
C LEU A 96 5.27 7.49 -6.17
N GLN A 97 4.48 8.55 -6.08
CA GLN A 97 4.89 9.87 -5.61
C GLN A 97 5.04 9.93 -4.08
N ASN A 98 4.41 9.00 -3.37
CA ASN A 98 4.49 8.83 -1.92
C ASN A 98 5.55 7.79 -1.52
N GLN A 99 6.34 7.27 -2.45
CA GLN A 99 7.46 6.37 -2.14
C GLN A 99 8.67 7.16 -1.64
N LEU A 100 9.42 6.56 -0.70
CA LEU A 100 10.76 6.99 -0.34
C LEU A 100 11.64 6.98 -1.60
N ASN A 101 12.43 8.04 -1.76
CA ASN A 101 13.32 8.16 -2.90
C ASN A 101 14.60 7.33 -2.72
N ALA A 102 15.42 7.27 -3.77
CA ALA A 102 16.64 6.45 -3.77
C ALA A 102 17.69 6.87 -2.72
N ASP A 103 17.77 8.16 -2.39
CA ASP A 103 18.71 8.67 -1.39
C ASP A 103 18.22 8.32 0.02
N GLU A 104 16.92 8.48 0.28
CA GLU A 104 16.26 8.10 1.54
C GLU A 104 16.40 6.60 1.80
N LEU A 105 16.08 5.75 0.80
CA LEU A 105 16.29 4.30 0.89
C LEU A 105 17.78 3.94 1.02
N GLY A 106 18.67 4.72 0.40
CA GLY A 106 20.11 4.59 0.53
C GLY A 106 20.60 4.79 1.96
N ALA A 107 20.07 5.79 2.67
CA ALA A 107 20.39 6.03 4.08
C ALA A 107 19.97 4.84 4.98
N LEU A 108 18.78 4.27 4.73
CA LEU A 108 18.29 3.09 5.46
C LEU A 108 19.15 1.87 5.24
N ARG A 109 19.51 1.62 3.97
CA ARG A 109 20.44 0.55 3.61
C ARG A 109 21.75 0.73 4.39
N ASP A 110 22.35 1.90 4.30
CA ASP A 110 23.66 2.14 4.90
C ASP A 110 23.62 2.00 6.44
N LEU A 111 22.50 2.37 7.09
CA LEU A 111 22.26 2.11 8.51
C LEU A 111 22.19 0.60 8.81
N LEU A 112 21.32 -0.14 8.11
CA LEU A 112 21.15 -1.59 8.32
C LEU A 112 22.48 -2.33 8.17
N PHE A 113 23.21 -2.05 7.08
CA PHE A 113 24.50 -2.69 6.83
C PHE A 113 25.58 -2.28 7.83
N SER A 114 25.54 -1.05 8.34
CA SER A 114 26.44 -0.62 9.42
C SER A 114 26.12 -1.34 10.72
N TYR A 115 24.84 -1.52 11.03
CA TYR A 115 24.37 -2.18 12.26
C TYR A 115 24.74 -3.66 12.28
N PHE A 116 24.34 -4.41 11.25
CA PHE A 116 24.66 -5.83 11.15
C PHE A 116 26.16 -6.08 10.87
N GLY A 117 26.86 -5.12 10.28
CA GLY A 117 28.31 -5.17 10.07
C GLY A 117 29.15 -4.82 11.30
N GLY A 118 28.54 -4.37 12.40
CA GLY A 118 29.25 -3.96 13.62
C GLY A 118 30.13 -2.72 13.44
N SER A 119 29.70 -1.76 12.61
CA SER A 119 30.44 -0.54 12.31
C SER A 119 30.30 0.52 13.41
N ASP A 120 31.36 1.29 13.67
CA ASP A 120 31.30 2.44 14.58
C ASP A 120 30.42 3.59 14.04
N ALA A 121 30.11 3.59 12.74
CA ALA A 121 29.29 4.61 12.09
C ALA A 121 27.78 4.48 12.35
N VAL A 122 27.33 3.46 13.09
CA VAL A 122 25.91 3.19 13.34
C VAL A 122 25.21 4.38 14.00
N ASN A 123 25.85 5.06 14.94
CA ASN A 123 25.25 6.20 15.65
C ASN A 123 25.00 7.38 14.70
N ASP A 124 25.98 7.73 13.86
CA ASP A 124 25.87 8.82 12.91
C ASP A 124 24.79 8.52 11.86
N ARG A 125 24.75 7.28 11.35
CA ARG A 125 23.71 6.82 10.41
C ARG A 125 22.33 6.74 11.06
N GLY A 126 22.27 6.36 12.33
CA GLY A 126 21.04 6.34 13.10
C GLY A 126 20.45 7.74 13.25
N ALA A 127 21.29 8.73 13.56
CA ALA A 127 20.88 10.13 13.65
C ALA A 127 20.34 10.65 12.31
N GLU A 128 21.02 10.36 11.19
CA GLU A 128 20.56 10.72 9.84
C GLU A 128 19.15 10.18 9.52
N VAL A 129 18.89 8.91 9.87
CA VAL A 129 17.57 8.30 9.64
C VAL A 129 16.51 8.85 10.61
N LEU A 130 16.87 9.16 11.86
CA LEU A 130 15.94 9.77 12.82
C LEU A 130 15.53 11.19 12.39
N GLU A 131 16.47 12.01 11.91
CA GLU A 131 16.17 13.32 11.33
C GLU A 131 15.22 13.21 10.12
N LEU A 132 15.44 12.19 9.27
CA LEU A 132 14.54 11.89 8.16
C LEU A 132 13.13 11.54 8.65
N ILE A 133 13.01 10.70 9.67
CA ILE A 133 11.73 10.33 10.28
C ILE A 133 11.01 11.58 10.79
N GLU A 134 11.68 12.42 11.59
CA GLU A 134 11.12 13.66 12.13
C GLU A 134 10.63 14.59 11.02
N HIS A 135 11.42 14.73 9.94
CA HIS A 135 11.03 15.51 8.77
C HIS A 135 9.77 14.93 8.08
N LYS A 136 9.66 13.60 7.95
CA LYS A 136 8.46 12.94 7.38
C LYS A 136 7.23 13.14 8.24
N PHE A 137 7.34 13.03 9.56
CA PHE A 137 6.26 13.33 10.50
C PHE A 137 5.79 14.79 10.35
N THR A 138 6.72 15.73 10.39
CA THR A 138 6.40 17.17 10.31
C THR A 138 5.78 17.55 8.97
N SER A 139 6.09 16.79 7.91
CA SER A 139 5.54 16.99 6.58
C SER A 139 4.22 16.25 6.32
N GLY A 140 3.71 15.48 7.30
CA GLY A 140 2.49 14.67 7.13
C GLY A 140 2.68 13.43 6.24
N CYS A 141 3.92 12.98 6.01
CA CYS A 141 4.21 11.78 5.22
C CYS A 141 4.21 10.53 6.10
N PHE A 142 3.07 10.22 6.74
CA PHE A 142 2.99 9.19 7.78
C PHE A 142 3.25 7.77 7.28
N SER A 143 2.76 7.41 6.09
CA SER A 143 3.09 6.13 5.45
C SER A 143 4.61 5.94 5.29
N GLN A 144 5.34 6.98 4.88
CA GLN A 144 6.80 6.95 4.79
C GLN A 144 7.46 6.83 6.17
N ALA A 145 7.01 7.63 7.14
CA ALA A 145 7.53 7.58 8.52
C ALA A 145 7.33 6.19 9.16
N LYS A 146 6.18 5.55 8.90
CA LYS A 146 5.87 4.19 9.37
C LYS A 146 6.87 3.17 8.82
N ILE A 147 7.18 3.22 7.52
CA ILE A 147 8.18 2.34 6.89
C ILE A 147 9.55 2.56 7.53
N LEU A 148 9.98 3.82 7.70
CA LEU A 148 11.27 4.15 8.30
C LEU A 148 11.39 3.66 9.75
N LEU A 149 10.31 3.75 10.52
CA LEU A 149 10.27 3.30 11.92
C LEU A 149 10.38 1.78 12.07
N GLN A 150 10.07 0.98 11.04
CA GLN A 150 10.22 -0.48 11.10
C GLN A 150 11.69 -0.92 11.26
N ILE A 151 12.65 -0.10 10.84
CA ILE A 151 14.09 -0.41 10.91
C ILE A 151 14.61 -0.38 12.34
N PHE A 152 14.05 0.51 13.15
CA PHE A 152 14.38 0.56 14.55
C PHE A 152 13.59 -0.57 15.21
N GLU A 153 14.17 -1.77 15.16
CA GLU A 153 13.84 -2.90 16.04
C GLU A 153 14.03 -2.44 17.48
N THR A 154 13.07 -1.66 17.94
CA THR A 154 12.97 -1.22 19.30
C THR A 154 12.30 -2.33 20.08
N ASN A 155 12.44 -2.29 21.41
CA ASN A 155 11.66 -3.18 22.26
C ASN A 155 10.15 -3.01 21.93
N HIS A 156 9.37 -4.06 22.18
CA HIS A 156 7.94 -4.12 21.84
C HIS A 156 7.17 -2.88 22.31
N GLU A 157 7.50 -2.37 23.49
CA GLU A 157 6.90 -1.16 24.08
C GLU A 157 7.11 0.10 23.24
N THR A 158 8.31 0.31 22.70
CA THR A 158 8.60 1.49 21.86
C THR A 158 7.90 1.37 20.51
N ARG A 159 7.86 0.18 19.91
CA ARG A 159 7.11 -0.07 18.68
C ARG A 159 5.62 0.27 18.87
N GLN A 160 5.03 -0.21 19.96
CA GLN A 160 3.65 0.07 20.33
C GLN A 160 3.40 1.57 20.52
N ASN A 161 4.29 2.27 21.23
CA ASN A 161 4.17 3.71 21.44
C ASN A 161 4.28 4.50 20.13
N ASN A 162 5.25 4.17 19.28
CA ASN A 162 5.45 4.82 17.98
C ASN A 162 4.25 4.61 17.05
N GLU A 163 3.73 3.39 16.97
CA GLU A 163 2.56 3.10 16.16
C GLU A 163 1.31 3.82 16.67
N ARG A 164 1.11 3.86 17.99
CA ARG A 164 -0.02 4.59 18.59
C ARG A 164 0.08 6.09 18.29
N ASN A 165 1.27 6.67 18.44
CA ASN A 165 1.49 8.09 18.15
C ASN A 165 1.25 8.39 16.66
N LEU A 166 1.82 7.57 15.76
CA LEU A 166 1.54 7.65 14.31
C LEU A 166 0.05 7.61 14.01
N TYR A 167 -0.66 6.65 14.62
CA TYR A 167 -2.10 6.50 14.43
C TYR A 167 -2.87 7.74 14.87
N TYR A 168 -2.58 8.30 16.05
CA TYR A 168 -3.25 9.52 16.52
C TYR A 168 -2.97 10.71 15.59
N GLU A 169 -1.70 10.94 15.21
CA GLU A 169 -1.32 12.03 14.32
C GLU A 169 -1.94 11.88 12.92
N GLU A 170 -1.97 10.65 12.37
CA GLU A 170 -2.63 10.36 11.09
C GLU A 170 -4.13 10.68 11.16
N MET A 171 -4.82 10.26 12.22
CA MET A 171 -6.27 10.50 12.35
C MET A 171 -6.61 11.97 12.62
N ILE A 172 -5.80 12.68 13.42
CA ILE A 172 -5.92 14.13 13.59
C ILE A 172 -5.76 14.84 12.25
N MET A 173 -4.71 14.49 11.49
CA MET A 173 -4.49 15.10 10.19
C MET A 173 -5.63 14.80 9.22
N ARG A 174 -6.19 13.58 9.26
CA ARG A 174 -7.35 13.17 8.45
C ARG A 174 -8.59 14.03 8.72
N ILE A 175 -8.80 14.39 9.98
CA ILE A 175 -9.95 15.18 10.41
C ILE A 175 -9.72 16.68 10.17
N ASP A 176 -8.63 17.27 10.64
CA ASP A 176 -8.47 18.74 10.66
C ASP A 176 -7.30 19.28 9.83
N GLY A 177 -6.36 18.42 9.43
CA GLY A 177 -5.06 18.84 8.89
C GLY A 177 -4.94 18.83 7.37
N VAL A 178 -5.89 18.23 6.63
CA VAL A 178 -5.70 18.08 5.18
C VAL A 178 -6.05 19.35 4.40
N ARG A 179 -5.16 19.72 3.48
CA ARG A 179 -5.34 20.89 2.61
C ARG A 179 -6.38 20.61 1.54
N SER A 180 -7.39 21.46 1.47
CA SER A 180 -8.37 21.50 0.36
C SER A 180 -7.69 21.76 -0.99
N ALA A 181 -8.21 21.12 -2.04
CA ALA A 181 -7.75 21.32 -3.39
C ALA A 181 -8.10 22.73 -3.91
N ASN A 182 -7.16 23.34 -4.65
CA ASN A 182 -7.45 24.54 -5.41
C ASN A 182 -7.91 24.12 -6.80
N VAL A 183 -9.22 24.15 -7.04
CA VAL A 183 -9.82 23.61 -8.26
C VAL A 183 -9.90 24.71 -9.31
N SER A 184 -9.09 24.58 -10.37
CA SER A 184 -9.18 25.45 -11.55
C SER A 184 -9.08 24.62 -12.82
N GLY A 185 -9.95 24.84 -13.81
CA GLY A 185 -9.78 24.20 -15.13
C GLY A 185 -10.35 22.79 -15.29
N ILE A 186 -11.18 22.31 -14.36
CA ILE A 186 -12.08 21.17 -14.61
C ILE A 186 -13.36 21.74 -15.22
N SER A 187 -13.58 21.52 -16.52
CA SER A 187 -14.73 22.11 -17.22
C SER A 187 -16.01 21.32 -16.96
N LYS A 188 -17.16 22.02 -17.00
CA LYS A 188 -18.46 21.38 -16.83
C LYS A 188 -18.73 20.35 -17.93
N GLU A 189 -18.32 20.64 -19.16
CA GLU A 189 -18.50 19.72 -20.29
C GLU A 189 -17.77 18.38 -20.07
N LEU A 190 -16.58 18.43 -19.45
CA LEU A 190 -15.81 17.23 -19.13
C LEU A 190 -16.52 16.39 -18.05
N VAL A 191 -17.03 17.04 -17.02
CA VAL A 191 -17.81 16.41 -15.95
C VAL A 191 -19.10 15.78 -16.50
N ASP A 192 -19.86 16.54 -17.31
CA ASP A 192 -21.12 16.09 -17.88
C ASP A 192 -20.90 14.88 -18.81
N ALA A 193 -19.82 14.88 -19.62
CA ALA A 193 -19.47 13.76 -20.49
C ALA A 193 -19.10 12.49 -19.70
N ALA A 194 -18.33 12.62 -18.62
CA ALA A 194 -17.94 11.50 -17.77
C ALA A 194 -19.11 10.94 -16.92
N CYS A 195 -20.12 11.76 -16.61
CA CYS A 195 -21.27 11.38 -15.81
C CYS A 195 -22.43 10.76 -16.61
N ALA A 196 -22.37 10.76 -17.94
CA ALA A 196 -23.40 10.17 -18.80
C ALA A 196 -23.61 8.66 -18.50
N ASP A 197 -24.83 8.16 -18.71
CA ASP A 197 -25.18 6.75 -18.46
C ASP A 197 -24.33 5.77 -19.30
N ASP A 198 -23.94 6.19 -20.50
CA ASP A 198 -23.15 5.42 -21.46
C ASP A 198 -21.73 6.00 -21.65
N ALA A 199 -21.22 6.75 -20.67
CA ALA A 199 -19.92 7.39 -20.78
C ALA A 199 -18.81 6.36 -21.13
N PRO A 200 -18.00 6.58 -22.16
CA PRO A 200 -16.89 5.69 -22.45
C PRO A 200 -15.79 5.84 -21.38
N ASP A 201 -14.97 4.80 -21.17
CA ASP A 201 -13.87 4.80 -20.21
C ASP A 201 -12.94 6.01 -20.42
N GLU A 202 -12.70 6.38 -21.69
CA GLU A 202 -11.85 7.51 -22.06
C GLU A 202 -12.39 8.85 -21.54
N ALA A 203 -13.72 9.04 -21.46
CA ALA A 203 -14.32 10.25 -20.93
C ALA A 203 -14.13 10.34 -19.40
N ILE A 204 -14.27 9.21 -18.70
CA ILE A 204 -14.04 9.12 -17.26
C ILE A 204 -12.58 9.37 -16.93
N LEU A 205 -11.66 8.73 -17.66
CA LEU A 205 -10.22 8.92 -17.49
C LEU A 205 -9.81 10.37 -17.75
N ALA A 206 -10.34 11.01 -18.79
CA ALA A 206 -10.05 12.41 -19.05
C ALA A 206 -10.50 13.33 -17.90
N ALA A 207 -11.63 13.03 -17.25
CA ALA A 207 -12.10 13.77 -16.08
C ALA A 207 -11.19 13.56 -14.86
N PHE A 208 -10.76 12.33 -14.59
CA PHE A 208 -9.82 12.03 -13.49
C PHE A 208 -8.41 12.56 -13.75
N ASP A 209 -7.93 12.56 -14.99
CA ASP A 209 -6.66 13.19 -15.38
C ASP A 209 -6.70 14.70 -15.17
N ALA A 210 -7.86 15.34 -15.42
CA ALA A 210 -8.06 16.74 -15.10
C ALA A 210 -8.05 16.98 -13.58
N CYS A 211 -8.65 16.09 -12.77
CA CYS A 211 -8.57 16.16 -11.31
C CYS A 211 -7.12 16.07 -10.82
N ALA A 212 -6.35 15.12 -11.35
CA ALA A 212 -4.95 14.94 -11.01
C ALA A 212 -4.10 16.15 -11.40
N SER A 213 -4.24 16.62 -12.64
CA SER A 213 -3.40 17.69 -13.20
C SER A 213 -3.73 19.07 -12.62
N ASN A 214 -5.00 19.33 -12.33
CA ASN A 214 -5.47 20.67 -11.99
C ASN A 214 -5.76 20.86 -10.50
N ALA A 215 -6.10 19.79 -9.78
CA ALA A 215 -6.49 19.83 -8.37
C ALA A 215 -5.60 18.98 -7.47
N ASN A 216 -4.64 18.23 -8.04
CA ASN A 216 -3.79 17.28 -7.33
C ASN A 216 -4.61 16.22 -6.55
N ILE A 217 -5.67 15.73 -7.18
CA ILE A 217 -6.55 14.67 -6.68
C ILE A 217 -6.38 13.46 -7.58
N HIS A 218 -5.82 12.37 -7.04
CA HIS A 218 -5.51 11.15 -7.77
C HIS A 218 -6.37 10.01 -7.26
N PHE A 219 -6.95 9.23 -8.17
CA PHE A 219 -7.79 8.08 -7.83
C PHE A 219 -7.07 6.79 -8.21
N ASP A 220 -6.77 5.98 -7.21
CA ASP A 220 -5.88 4.84 -7.32
C ASP A 220 -6.61 3.53 -6.99
N LEU A 221 -6.14 2.45 -7.61
CA LEU A 221 -6.51 1.07 -7.31
C LEU A 221 -5.29 0.30 -6.80
N PHE A 222 -5.50 -0.53 -5.80
CA PHE A 222 -4.46 -1.44 -5.27
C PHE A 222 -4.44 -2.74 -6.06
N LEU A 223 -3.53 -2.89 -7.03
CA LEU A 223 -3.48 -4.05 -7.93
C LEU A 223 -2.07 -4.31 -8.52
N ARG A 224 -1.89 -5.51 -9.07
CA ARG A 224 -0.72 -5.87 -9.91
C ARG A 224 -0.95 -5.52 -11.37
N ASP A 225 0.12 -5.15 -12.06
CA ASP A 225 0.13 -5.09 -13.52
C ASP A 225 0.35 -6.50 -14.09
N LEU A 226 -0.58 -6.96 -14.93
CA LEU A 226 -0.50 -8.27 -15.55
C LEU A 226 0.69 -8.41 -16.51
N ASN A 227 1.13 -7.31 -17.12
CA ASN A 227 2.33 -7.33 -17.97
C ASN A 227 3.61 -7.47 -17.15
N GLU A 228 3.69 -6.81 -16.00
CA GLU A 228 4.75 -7.06 -15.01
C GLU A 228 4.69 -8.52 -14.55
N GLU A 229 3.51 -9.03 -14.18
CA GLU A 229 3.36 -10.39 -13.68
C GLU A 229 3.76 -11.45 -14.73
N ALA A 230 3.38 -11.26 -15.99
CA ALA A 230 3.79 -12.14 -17.09
C ALA A 230 5.31 -12.14 -17.26
N ARG A 231 5.95 -10.97 -17.23
CA ARG A 231 7.42 -10.84 -17.29
C ARG A 231 8.10 -11.59 -16.13
N TRP A 232 7.53 -11.50 -14.92
CA TRP A 232 8.02 -12.24 -13.76
C TRP A 232 7.89 -13.74 -13.95
N LYS A 233 6.71 -14.23 -14.37
CA LYS A 233 6.47 -15.65 -14.65
C LYS A 233 7.47 -16.19 -15.68
N ASP A 234 7.73 -15.46 -16.75
CA ASP A 234 8.69 -15.86 -17.77
C ASP A 234 10.14 -15.90 -17.23
N ALA A 235 10.53 -14.89 -16.43
CA ALA A 235 11.88 -14.78 -15.88
C ALA A 235 12.20 -15.89 -14.87
N ILE A 236 11.22 -16.29 -14.05
CA ILE A 236 11.39 -17.33 -13.02
C ILE A 236 11.01 -18.73 -13.50
N ALA A 237 10.52 -18.88 -14.73
CA ALA A 237 10.14 -20.18 -15.32
C ALA A 237 11.22 -21.29 -15.21
N PRO A 238 12.54 -20.98 -15.23
CA PRO A 238 13.58 -22.00 -15.01
C PRO A 238 13.71 -22.52 -13.56
N LEU A 239 13.09 -21.86 -12.58
CA LEU A 239 13.14 -22.24 -11.17
C LEU A 239 12.15 -23.40 -10.87
N SER A 240 12.29 -24.06 -9.72
CA SER A 240 11.29 -25.07 -9.31
C SER A 240 9.91 -24.44 -9.06
N GLN A 241 8.82 -25.18 -9.31
CA GLN A 241 7.45 -24.66 -9.17
C GLN A 241 7.18 -24.07 -7.77
N ASN A 242 7.72 -24.68 -6.71
CA ASN A 242 7.57 -24.19 -5.34
C ASN A 242 8.21 -22.81 -5.17
N VAL A 243 9.43 -22.63 -5.70
CA VAL A 243 10.14 -21.33 -5.66
C VAL A 243 9.43 -20.29 -6.52
N GLN A 244 8.90 -20.68 -7.68
CA GLN A 244 8.11 -19.78 -8.53
C GLN A 244 6.87 -19.27 -7.79
N ASN A 245 6.08 -20.17 -7.23
CA ASN A 245 4.85 -19.82 -6.50
C ASN A 245 5.17 -18.85 -5.36
N TYR A 246 6.21 -19.13 -4.58
CA TYR A 246 6.62 -18.27 -3.46
C TYR A 246 7.12 -16.90 -3.93
N ILE A 247 7.97 -16.81 -4.95
CA ILE A 247 8.42 -15.52 -5.50
C ILE A 247 7.21 -14.70 -5.96
N LEU A 248 6.23 -15.34 -6.61
CA LEU A 248 5.00 -14.69 -7.08
C LEU A 248 4.06 -14.25 -5.95
N GLU A 249 4.28 -14.66 -4.69
CA GLU A 249 3.58 -14.08 -3.53
C GLU A 249 4.05 -12.64 -3.28
N TYR A 250 5.32 -12.35 -3.53
CA TYR A 250 5.92 -11.04 -3.25
C TYR A 250 6.07 -10.16 -4.50
N VAL A 251 6.35 -10.74 -5.67
CA VAL A 251 6.68 -9.96 -6.89
C VAL A 251 5.89 -10.43 -8.12
N PRO A 252 5.39 -9.51 -8.98
CA PRO A 252 5.43 -8.06 -8.80
C PRO A 252 4.57 -7.63 -7.61
N VAL A 253 5.03 -6.60 -6.91
CA VAL A 253 4.35 -6.10 -5.70
C VAL A 253 2.98 -5.53 -6.08
N VAL A 254 1.95 -5.87 -5.32
CA VAL A 254 0.63 -5.23 -5.43
C VAL A 254 0.79 -3.79 -4.95
N ARG A 255 0.33 -2.77 -5.69
CA ARG A 255 0.52 -1.38 -5.24
C ARG A 255 -0.58 -0.46 -5.70
N TRP A 256 -0.65 0.73 -5.11
CA TRP A 256 -1.54 1.78 -5.57
C TRP A 256 -1.11 2.28 -6.95
N ARG A 257 -2.02 2.19 -7.91
CA ARG A 257 -1.83 2.67 -9.28
C ARG A 257 -2.98 3.57 -9.65
N GLN A 258 -2.66 4.74 -10.20
CA GLN A 258 -3.66 5.66 -10.72
C GLN A 258 -4.50 4.99 -11.82
N LEU A 259 -5.80 5.23 -11.77
CA LEU A 259 -6.75 4.78 -12.80
C LEU A 259 -6.29 5.21 -14.20
N GLY A 260 -6.35 4.28 -15.15
CA GLY A 260 -6.01 4.54 -16.55
C GLY A 260 -4.52 4.41 -16.90
N THR A 261 -3.64 4.16 -15.92
CA THR A 261 -2.21 3.88 -16.18
C THR A 261 -2.00 2.54 -16.87
N LEU A 262 -2.88 1.56 -16.63
CA LEU A 262 -2.85 0.26 -17.29
C LEU A 262 -3.65 0.26 -18.61
N LYS A 263 -3.07 -0.35 -19.64
CA LYS A 263 -3.65 -0.45 -21.00
C LYS A 263 -4.70 -1.55 -21.13
N GLU A 264 -5.71 -1.51 -20.29
CA GLU A 264 -6.83 -2.46 -20.28
C GLU A 264 -8.12 -1.78 -19.81
N PRO A 265 -9.31 -2.36 -20.09
CA PRO A 265 -10.59 -1.79 -19.69
C PRO A 265 -10.67 -1.52 -18.17
N LEU A 266 -11.30 -0.41 -17.77
CA LEU A 266 -11.36 0.00 -16.36
C LEU A 266 -12.03 -1.07 -15.49
N ILE A 267 -13.09 -1.69 -15.99
CA ILE A 267 -13.80 -2.74 -15.26
C ILE A 267 -12.91 -3.94 -14.92
N ASN A 268 -11.91 -4.26 -15.75
CA ASN A 268 -10.96 -5.34 -15.45
C ASN A 268 -10.00 -4.95 -14.33
N GLN A 269 -9.55 -3.69 -14.32
CA GLN A 269 -8.72 -3.14 -13.24
C GLN A 269 -9.49 -3.17 -11.91
N ILE A 270 -10.74 -2.72 -11.94
CA ILE A 270 -11.63 -2.71 -10.77
C ILE A 270 -11.84 -4.14 -10.26
N ASN A 271 -12.20 -5.10 -11.12
CA ASN A 271 -12.39 -6.50 -10.71
C ASN A 271 -11.15 -7.09 -10.02
N ARG A 272 -9.93 -6.75 -10.48
CA ARG A 272 -8.70 -7.21 -9.81
C ARG A 272 -8.40 -6.51 -8.50
N HIS A 273 -8.84 -5.26 -8.34
CA HIS A 273 -8.75 -4.56 -7.08
C HIS A 273 -9.76 -5.10 -6.05
N MET A 274 -10.96 -5.49 -6.49
CA MET A 274 -12.07 -5.91 -5.63
C MET A 274 -11.91 -7.34 -5.11
N VAL A 275 -10.84 -7.58 -4.36
CA VAL A 275 -10.53 -8.83 -3.67
C VAL A 275 -10.88 -8.73 -2.17
N PHE A 276 -10.88 -9.87 -1.47
CA PHE A 276 -11.14 -9.94 -0.03
C PHE A 276 -10.28 -8.97 0.79
N GLU A 277 -9.02 -8.80 0.42
CA GLU A 277 -8.09 -7.89 1.09
C GLU A 277 -8.55 -6.42 1.01
N SER A 278 -9.19 -6.01 -0.10
CA SER A 278 -9.73 -4.65 -0.24
C SER A 278 -10.93 -4.42 0.67
N LEU A 279 -11.81 -5.42 0.79
CA LEU A 279 -12.93 -5.39 1.75
C LEU A 279 -12.41 -5.33 3.20
N ARG A 280 -11.38 -6.11 3.52
CA ARG A 280 -10.71 -6.08 4.83
C ARG A 280 -10.18 -4.68 5.15
N ARG A 281 -9.42 -4.06 4.25
CA ARG A 281 -8.88 -2.70 4.46
C ARG A 281 -9.97 -1.65 4.63
N TYR A 282 -11.04 -1.75 3.84
CA TYR A 282 -12.20 -0.87 3.90
C TYR A 282 -12.90 -0.91 5.28
N VAL A 283 -13.19 -2.11 5.80
CA VAL A 283 -13.79 -2.26 7.14
C VAL A 283 -12.80 -1.79 8.22
N GLN A 284 -11.51 -2.14 8.08
CA GLN A 284 -10.47 -1.76 9.02
C GLN A 284 -10.32 -0.25 9.15
N GLN A 285 -10.39 0.49 8.03
CA GLN A 285 -10.30 1.95 8.03
C GLN A 285 -11.47 2.60 8.79
N LYS A 286 -12.69 2.10 8.59
CA LYS A 286 -13.87 2.57 9.35
C LYS A 286 -13.75 2.24 10.84
N LEU A 287 -13.25 1.04 11.18
CA LEU A 287 -12.99 0.64 12.56
C LEU A 287 -11.92 1.53 13.21
N ARG A 288 -10.83 1.83 12.49
CA ARG A 288 -9.76 2.76 12.92
C ARG A 288 -10.31 4.15 13.21
N MET A 289 -11.11 4.69 12.30
CA MET A 289 -11.71 6.02 12.50
C MET A 289 -12.65 6.04 13.70
N CYS A 290 -13.51 5.03 13.84
CA CYS A 290 -14.43 4.93 14.97
C CYS A 290 -13.70 4.78 16.31
N TYR A 291 -12.63 3.99 16.35
CA TYR A 291 -11.79 3.85 17.54
C TYR A 291 -11.10 5.17 17.91
N PHE A 292 -10.66 5.96 16.93
CA PHE A 292 -10.04 7.26 17.18
C PHE A 292 -11.03 8.23 17.81
N ILE A 293 -12.24 8.34 17.25
CA ILE A 293 -13.29 9.23 17.75
C ILE A 293 -13.65 8.87 19.20
N LEU A 294 -13.69 7.57 19.53
CA LEU A 294 -13.95 7.10 20.89
C LEU A 294 -12.81 7.42 21.89
N LEU A 295 -11.58 7.51 21.42
CA LEU A 295 -10.40 7.82 22.24
C LEU A 295 -10.13 9.32 22.38
N ALA A 296 -10.59 10.12 21.43
CA ALA A 296 -10.32 11.55 21.37
C ALA A 296 -10.85 12.26 22.63
N SER A 297 -10.01 13.10 23.25
CA SER A 297 -10.42 13.92 24.38
C SER A 297 -11.22 15.12 23.90
N GLY A 298 -12.55 15.05 23.98
CA GLY A 298 -13.44 16.15 23.62
C GLY A 298 -14.47 15.77 22.56
N ILE A 299 -15.13 16.78 22.00
CA ILE A 299 -16.05 16.62 20.87
C ILE A 299 -15.24 16.82 19.59
N THR A 300 -15.16 15.77 18.79
CA THR A 300 -14.50 15.75 17.48
C THR A 300 -15.41 16.33 16.38
N GLY A 301 -16.72 16.35 16.59
CA GLY A 301 -17.71 16.73 15.56
C GLY A 301 -18.09 15.57 14.64
N TYR A 302 -17.49 14.39 14.82
CA TYR A 302 -17.73 13.19 14.03
C TYR A 302 -18.37 12.06 14.84
N GLU A 303 -18.95 12.36 16.01
CA GLU A 303 -19.59 11.35 16.88
C GLU A 303 -20.73 10.61 16.16
N TRP A 304 -21.38 11.26 15.19
CA TRP A 304 -22.37 10.63 14.31
C TRP A 304 -21.81 9.38 13.61
N PHE A 305 -20.52 9.36 13.29
CA PHE A 305 -19.87 8.25 12.61
C PHE A 305 -19.84 6.98 13.46
N ILE A 306 -19.78 7.10 14.79
CA ILE A 306 -19.86 5.95 15.70
C ILE A 306 -21.23 5.27 15.57
N TYR A 307 -22.31 6.07 15.54
CA TYR A 307 -23.66 5.55 15.37
C TYR A 307 -23.87 4.96 13.98
N ALA A 308 -23.41 5.65 12.93
CA ALA A 308 -23.46 5.17 11.55
C ALA A 308 -22.73 3.83 11.41
N PHE A 309 -21.49 3.72 11.91
CA PHE A 309 -20.69 2.50 11.86
C PHE A 309 -21.30 1.37 12.69
N THR A 310 -21.86 1.67 13.87
CA THR A 310 -22.51 0.66 14.73
C THR A 310 -23.73 0.04 14.03
N ASN A 311 -24.58 0.86 13.42
CA ASN A 311 -25.75 0.37 12.70
C ASN A 311 -25.36 -0.35 11.42
N TRP A 312 -24.48 0.25 10.61
CA TRP A 312 -23.98 -0.35 9.37
C TRP A 312 -23.33 -1.72 9.60
N SER A 313 -22.49 -1.83 10.64
CA SER A 313 -21.84 -3.09 11.01
C SER A 313 -22.85 -4.19 11.39
N ARG A 314 -23.93 -3.82 12.10
CA ARG A 314 -25.00 -4.74 12.45
C ARG A 314 -25.80 -5.14 11.21
N ASP A 315 -26.16 -4.18 10.38
CA ASP A 315 -27.08 -4.41 9.27
C ASP A 315 -26.42 -5.16 8.11
N ILE A 316 -25.14 -4.90 7.84
CA ILE A 316 -24.39 -5.52 6.74
C ILE A 316 -23.70 -6.83 7.17
N PHE A 317 -23.09 -6.87 8.35
CA PHE A 317 -22.27 -8.00 8.79
C PHE A 317 -22.85 -8.79 9.97
N ASN A 318 -23.98 -8.34 10.54
CA ASN A 318 -24.52 -8.89 11.79
C ASN A 318 -23.51 -8.83 12.95
N VAL A 319 -22.71 -7.77 13.00
CA VAL A 319 -21.66 -7.56 14.01
C VAL A 319 -22.03 -6.43 14.97
N ASP A 320 -22.11 -6.74 16.26
CA ASP A 320 -22.31 -5.73 17.32
C ASP A 320 -20.98 -5.10 17.75
N VAL A 321 -20.72 -3.89 17.24
CA VAL A 321 -19.47 -3.16 17.49
C VAL A 321 -19.25 -2.85 18.99
N ARG A 322 -20.31 -2.85 19.81
CA ARG A 322 -20.20 -2.64 21.26
C ARG A 322 -19.43 -3.75 21.97
N GLU A 323 -19.38 -4.95 21.39
CA GLU A 323 -18.58 -6.07 21.89
C GLU A 323 -17.12 -5.96 21.46
N ILE A 324 -16.86 -5.23 20.36
CA ILE A 324 -15.54 -5.10 19.75
C ILE A 324 -14.68 -4.09 20.50
N PHE A 325 -15.17 -2.85 20.73
CA PHE A 325 -14.33 -1.78 21.26
C PHE A 325 -13.68 -2.09 22.61
N PRO A 326 -14.36 -2.72 23.59
CA PRO A 326 -13.71 -3.12 24.85
C PRO A 326 -12.58 -4.12 24.63
N VAL A 327 -12.72 -5.04 23.67
CA VAL A 327 -11.70 -6.03 23.32
C VAL A 327 -10.52 -5.35 22.64
N LEU A 328 -10.78 -4.49 21.66
CA LEU A 328 -9.77 -3.71 20.95
C LEU A 328 -8.96 -2.87 21.94
N HIS A 329 -9.64 -2.12 22.82
CA HIS A 329 -9.00 -1.27 23.82
C HIS A 329 -8.16 -2.07 24.82
N ARG A 330 -8.67 -3.22 25.30
CA ARG A 330 -7.91 -4.10 26.20
C ARG A 330 -6.66 -4.65 25.53
N LEU A 331 -6.77 -5.18 24.32
CA LEU A 331 -5.63 -5.75 23.61
C LEU A 331 -4.56 -4.68 23.32
N ALA A 332 -5.00 -3.49 22.93
CA ALA A 332 -4.12 -2.38 22.59
C ALA A 332 -3.44 -1.72 23.80
N LEU A 333 -4.07 -1.68 24.98
CA LEU A 333 -3.51 -0.98 26.15
C LEU A 333 -3.05 -1.90 27.29
N VAL A 334 -3.75 -3.02 27.53
CA VAL A 334 -3.47 -3.92 28.66
C VAL A 334 -2.55 -5.05 28.21
N ASP A 335 -2.87 -5.67 27.09
CA ASP A 335 -2.12 -6.84 26.58
C ASP A 335 -0.90 -6.40 25.74
N GLY A 336 -0.75 -5.10 25.52
CA GLY A 336 0.46 -4.49 24.94
C GLY A 336 0.62 -4.66 23.44
N MET A 337 -0.36 -5.22 22.72
CA MET A 337 -0.25 -5.56 21.29
C MET A 337 -0.15 -4.30 20.41
N CYS A 338 0.52 -4.45 19.25
CA CYS A 338 0.55 -3.42 18.22
C CYS A 338 -0.87 -3.17 17.68
N LEU A 339 -1.22 -1.91 17.41
CA LEU A 339 -2.59 -1.52 17.03
C LEU A 339 -3.04 -2.22 15.75
N GLN A 340 -2.16 -2.32 14.76
CA GLN A 340 -2.41 -3.05 13.51
C GLN A 340 -2.75 -4.52 13.79
N GLU A 341 -1.97 -5.19 14.65
CA GLU A 341 -2.21 -6.60 15.02
C GLU A 341 -3.56 -6.76 15.74
N VAL A 342 -3.91 -5.82 16.62
CA VAL A 342 -5.21 -5.83 17.30
C VAL A 342 -6.36 -5.67 16.30
N LEU A 343 -6.23 -4.74 15.36
CA LEU A 343 -7.23 -4.51 14.32
C LEU A 343 -7.39 -5.75 13.44
N ASP A 344 -6.28 -6.38 13.06
CA ASP A 344 -6.25 -7.58 12.23
C ASP A 344 -6.97 -8.76 12.90
N VAL A 345 -6.62 -9.04 14.16
CA VAL A 345 -7.26 -10.10 14.97
C VAL A 345 -8.75 -9.81 15.18
N THR A 346 -9.08 -8.55 15.46
CA THR A 346 -10.48 -8.14 15.68
C THR A 346 -11.30 -8.32 14.41
N LEU A 347 -10.76 -7.87 13.28
CA LEU A 347 -11.44 -7.95 12.00
C LEU A 347 -11.65 -9.40 11.56
N GLU A 348 -10.62 -10.24 11.67
CA GLU A 348 -10.73 -11.67 11.34
C GLU A 348 -11.75 -12.38 12.23
N ARG A 349 -11.75 -12.08 13.54
CA ARG A 349 -12.64 -12.73 14.50
C ARG A 349 -14.11 -12.34 14.32
N TYR A 350 -14.38 -11.06 14.13
CA TYR A 350 -15.76 -10.55 14.16
C TYR A 350 -16.35 -10.36 12.76
N TYR A 351 -15.59 -9.86 11.80
CA TYR A 351 -16.07 -9.60 10.44
C TYR A 351 -15.73 -10.72 9.46
N GLY A 352 -14.62 -11.45 9.67
CA GLY A 352 -14.12 -12.49 8.76
C GLY A 352 -15.19 -13.45 8.24
N PRO A 353 -16.01 -14.07 9.11
CA PRO A 353 -17.08 -14.96 8.67
C PRO A 353 -18.07 -14.30 7.71
N ALA A 354 -18.58 -13.11 8.04
CA ALA A 354 -19.56 -12.40 7.22
C ALA A 354 -18.97 -11.85 5.91
N MET A 355 -17.70 -11.41 5.93
CA MET A 355 -17.01 -10.92 4.73
C MET A 355 -16.78 -12.02 3.69
N ASN A 356 -16.60 -13.28 4.12
CA ASN A 356 -16.45 -14.42 3.20
C ASN A 356 -17.72 -14.72 2.38
N ASP A 357 -18.88 -14.30 2.89
CA ASP A 357 -20.17 -14.52 2.23
C ASP A 357 -20.53 -13.38 1.25
N ILE A 358 -19.75 -12.29 1.22
CA ILE A 358 -19.96 -11.18 0.30
C ILE A 358 -19.48 -11.56 -1.10
N VAL A 359 -20.41 -11.69 -2.03
CA VAL A 359 -20.15 -11.94 -3.45
C VAL A 359 -20.34 -10.64 -4.21
N LEU A 360 -19.29 -10.22 -4.92
CA LEU A 360 -19.33 -9.04 -5.77
C LEU A 360 -19.76 -9.43 -7.17
N ASP A 361 -21.01 -9.13 -7.53
CA ASP A 361 -21.53 -9.36 -8.87
C ASP A 361 -21.00 -8.33 -9.87
N ALA A 362 -20.73 -8.76 -11.11
CA ALA A 362 -20.14 -7.91 -12.13
C ALA A 362 -21.07 -6.76 -12.55
N TYR A 363 -22.39 -6.97 -12.55
CA TYR A 363 -23.35 -5.91 -12.86
C TYR A 363 -23.47 -4.91 -11.70
N GLU A 364 -23.48 -5.39 -10.46
CA GLU A 364 -23.44 -4.51 -9.28
C GLU A 364 -22.17 -3.66 -9.24
N LEU A 365 -21.03 -4.23 -9.64
CA LEU A 365 -19.76 -3.53 -9.68
C LEU A 365 -19.71 -2.44 -10.75
N ASP A 366 -20.22 -2.69 -11.97
CA ASP A 366 -20.32 -1.67 -13.01
C ASP A 366 -21.25 -0.53 -12.59
N LYS A 367 -22.40 -0.87 -11.99
CA LYS A 367 -23.33 0.13 -11.43
C LYS A 367 -22.65 0.97 -10.34
N ALA A 368 -22.00 0.32 -9.37
CA ALA A 368 -21.27 0.99 -8.29
C ALA A 368 -20.16 1.89 -8.83
N PHE A 369 -19.47 1.47 -9.89
CA PHE A 369 -18.47 2.27 -10.58
C PHE A 369 -19.06 3.55 -11.15
N ARG A 370 -20.14 3.46 -11.93
CA ARG A 370 -20.83 4.63 -12.50
C ARG A 370 -21.34 5.58 -11.43
N GLU A 371 -21.95 5.05 -10.37
CA GLU A 371 -22.45 5.85 -9.24
C GLU A 371 -21.32 6.53 -8.47
N SER A 372 -20.16 5.88 -8.33
CA SER A 372 -18.98 6.46 -7.67
C SER A 372 -18.36 7.58 -8.49
N VAL A 373 -18.23 7.40 -9.81
CA VAL A 373 -17.76 8.45 -10.72
C VAL A 373 -18.65 9.69 -10.63
N ARG A 374 -19.97 9.51 -10.71
CA ARG A 374 -20.93 10.62 -10.58
C ARG A 374 -20.81 11.30 -9.24
N PHE A 375 -20.80 10.52 -8.16
CA PHE A 375 -20.65 11.06 -6.81
C PHE A 375 -19.40 11.95 -6.70
N ILE A 376 -18.25 11.45 -7.15
CA ILE A 376 -16.99 12.17 -7.10
C ILE A 376 -17.08 13.46 -7.93
N LEU A 377 -17.42 13.36 -9.22
CA LEU A 377 -17.37 14.49 -10.16
C LEU A 377 -18.47 15.54 -9.95
N GLN A 378 -19.60 15.16 -9.35
CA GLN A 378 -20.71 16.09 -9.04
C GLN A 378 -20.60 16.68 -7.63
N THR A 379 -19.74 16.14 -6.77
CA THR A 379 -19.42 16.75 -5.49
C THR A 379 -18.50 17.96 -5.72
N ASP A 380 -18.61 18.98 -4.86
CA ASP A 380 -17.71 20.12 -4.91
C ASP A 380 -16.26 19.67 -4.66
N MET A 381 -15.47 19.63 -5.72
CA MET A 381 -14.07 19.20 -5.71
C MET A 381 -13.18 20.08 -4.82
N SER A 382 -13.58 21.33 -4.52
CA SER A 382 -12.81 22.18 -3.59
C SER A 382 -12.83 21.65 -2.15
N MET A 383 -13.79 20.77 -1.85
CA MET A 383 -13.92 20.12 -0.56
C MET A 383 -13.10 18.83 -0.46
N PHE A 384 -12.57 18.33 -1.58
CA PHE A 384 -11.64 17.21 -1.56
C PHE A 384 -10.27 17.69 -1.07
N PRO A 385 -9.70 17.00 -0.08
CA PRO A 385 -8.28 17.12 0.18
C PRO A 385 -7.41 16.85 -1.05
N MET A 386 -6.27 17.52 -1.16
CA MET A 386 -5.25 17.12 -2.14
C MET A 386 -4.64 15.77 -1.73
N GLY A 387 -4.35 14.90 -2.71
CA GLY A 387 -3.64 13.65 -2.50
C GLY A 387 -4.18 12.48 -3.31
N TYR A 388 -3.86 11.27 -2.83
CA TYR A 388 -4.16 10.00 -3.48
C TYR A 388 -5.30 9.30 -2.75
N TYR A 389 -6.25 8.77 -3.49
CA TYR A 389 -7.48 8.20 -2.93
C TYR A 389 -7.60 6.74 -3.29
N ASN A 390 -8.07 5.92 -2.34
CA ASN A 390 -8.51 4.57 -2.65
C ASN A 390 -9.85 4.64 -3.40
N PHE A 391 -9.82 4.49 -4.72
CA PHE A 391 -11.05 4.48 -5.51
C PHE A 391 -11.96 3.30 -5.16
N GLY A 392 -11.38 2.17 -4.75
CA GLY A 392 -12.13 1.00 -4.32
C GLY A 392 -13.02 1.23 -3.11
N ASP A 393 -12.64 2.12 -2.20
CA ASP A 393 -13.47 2.43 -1.02
C ASP A 393 -14.73 3.23 -1.41
N PHE A 394 -14.66 4.08 -2.44
CA PHE A 394 -15.85 4.71 -3.01
C PHE A 394 -16.80 3.68 -3.65
N LEU A 395 -16.25 2.67 -4.32
CA LEU A 395 -17.04 1.55 -4.86
C LEU A 395 -17.71 0.75 -3.74
N LEU A 396 -16.96 0.43 -2.69
CA LEU A 396 -17.46 -0.31 -1.53
C LEU A 396 -18.50 0.48 -0.74
N ASP A 397 -18.42 1.81 -0.70
CA ASP A 397 -19.49 2.66 -0.15
C ASP A 397 -20.80 2.59 -0.96
N ARG A 398 -20.78 2.14 -2.22
CA ARG A 398 -21.97 1.92 -3.04
C ARG A 398 -22.47 0.48 -2.98
N ILE A 399 -21.55 -0.48 -2.94
CA ILE A 399 -21.87 -1.91 -2.84
C ILE A 399 -22.36 -2.26 -1.42
N LEU A 400 -21.76 -1.67 -0.40
CA LEU A 400 -22.10 -1.84 1.01
C LEU A 400 -22.49 -0.47 1.59
N PRO A 401 -23.69 0.04 1.26
CA PRO A 401 -24.08 1.42 1.49
C PRO A 401 -23.78 1.92 2.90
N PHE A 402 -22.81 2.81 3.04
CA PHE A 402 -22.49 3.45 4.30
C PHE A 402 -23.21 4.79 4.43
N PRO A 403 -23.95 5.05 5.52
CA PRO A 403 -24.75 6.26 5.67
C PRO A 403 -23.90 7.43 6.18
N TYR A 404 -23.09 8.04 5.30
CA TYR A 404 -22.38 9.27 5.63
C TYR A 404 -23.39 10.42 5.80
N GLU A 405 -23.43 11.05 6.98
CA GLU A 405 -24.20 12.29 7.18
C GLU A 405 -23.54 13.46 6.45
N ASP A 406 -22.21 13.47 6.41
CA ASP A 406 -21.39 14.39 5.62
C ASP A 406 -20.68 13.63 4.49
N PRO A 407 -21.08 13.83 3.22
CA PRO A 407 -20.42 13.24 2.06
C PRO A 407 -18.92 13.55 1.96
N TYR A 408 -18.48 14.71 2.47
CA TYR A 408 -17.07 15.11 2.46
C TYR A 408 -16.22 14.29 3.43
N PHE A 409 -16.85 13.69 4.44
CA PHE A 409 -16.17 12.79 5.36
C PHE A 409 -15.67 11.53 4.64
N ALA A 410 -16.43 11.01 3.67
CA ALA A 410 -16.00 9.88 2.84
C ALA A 410 -14.70 10.23 2.08
N CYS A 411 -14.60 11.45 1.53
CA CYS A 411 -13.39 11.91 0.86
C CYS A 411 -12.18 11.92 1.81
N ARG A 412 -12.32 12.44 3.04
CA ARG A 412 -11.23 12.41 4.03
C ARG A 412 -10.88 11.00 4.47
N LEU A 413 -11.89 10.15 4.62
CA LEU A 413 -11.71 8.76 5.04
C LEU A 413 -10.88 8.00 4.03
N HIS A 414 -11.18 8.11 2.73
CA HIS A 414 -10.58 7.29 1.66
C HIS A 414 -9.22 7.78 1.15
N LEU A 415 -8.70 8.86 1.74
CA LEU A 415 -7.37 9.39 1.42
C LEU A 415 -6.26 8.40 1.85
N LEU A 416 -5.32 8.13 0.97
CA LEU A 416 -4.12 7.33 1.23
C LEU A 416 -3.08 8.24 1.90
N MET A 417 -2.81 8.04 3.20
CA MET A 417 -1.86 8.85 4.00
C MET A 417 -0.74 8.02 4.60
#